data_AF-A0A917LQ14-F1
#
_entry.id   AF-A0A917LQ14-F1
#
_cell.length_a   1.000
_cell.length_b   1.000
_cell.length_c   1.000
_cell.angle_alpha   90.00
_cell.angle_beta   90.00
_cell.angle_gamma   90.00
#
_symmetry.space_group_name_H-M   'P 1'
#
loop_
_entity.id
_entity.type
_entity.pdbx_description
1 polymer ?
#
loop_
_entity_poly.entity_id
_entity_poly.type
_entity_poly.pdbx_seq_one_letter_code
_entity_poly.pdbx_strand_id
1 'polypeptide(L)'
;MNKILVFLFLLPVQYVVSQEIIITDSLSIEFLKTKKTSKKFNTRSNVKVKGDQVKRILTRCKIKALYNQPVDINAFSLVDTINKMRYRINEYIGYQGVSLFGAGYTSKMYLKENLKDKKGKPYKGIPKYDAKVKDSFEDYLFDGYTNLEVPIRFGTNRSLAAEFSGEKKEIFSTVYYSPTQMDQFTAEIYFIVHNTFTESHYELYYGKQLISEIERE
;
A
#
# COMPACT_ATOMS: atom_id res chain seq x y z
N MET A 1 0.15 -62.87 -16.45
CA MET A 1 0.13 -61.68 -17.32
C MET A 1 -0.63 -60.56 -16.62
N ASN A 2 0.12 -59.50 -16.36
CA ASN A 2 -0.23 -58.10 -16.06
C ASN A 2 -1.29 -57.79 -15.00
N LYS A 3 -0.75 -57.52 -13.79
CA LYS A 3 -1.40 -56.82 -12.67
C LYS A 3 -1.76 -55.39 -13.11
N ILE A 4 -3.04 -55.03 -13.08
CA ILE A 4 -3.49 -53.66 -13.26
C ILE A 4 -3.15 -52.88 -11.98
N LEU A 5 -2.16 -52.00 -12.08
CA LEU A 5 -1.75 -51.09 -11.02
C LEU A 5 -2.70 -49.89 -11.05
N VAL A 6 -3.72 -49.89 -10.18
CA VAL A 6 -4.61 -48.75 -9.99
C VAL A 6 -3.85 -47.71 -9.16
N PHE A 7 -3.24 -46.73 -9.83
CA PHE A 7 -2.60 -45.58 -9.20
C PHE A 7 -3.71 -44.57 -8.83
N LEU A 8 -4.30 -44.76 -7.65
CA LEU A 8 -5.23 -43.78 -7.08
C LEU A 8 -4.41 -42.52 -6.71
N PHE A 9 -4.52 -41.48 -7.53
CA PHE A 9 -4.02 -40.14 -7.22
C PHE A 9 -4.81 -39.59 -6.01
N LEU A 10 -4.32 -39.85 -4.81
CA LEU A 10 -4.67 -39.07 -3.63
C LEU A 10 -3.98 -37.71 -3.77
N LEU A 11 -4.57 -36.81 -4.56
CA LEU A 11 -4.21 -35.39 -4.51
C LEU A 11 -4.69 -34.88 -3.15
N PRO A 12 -3.80 -34.52 -2.21
CA PRO A 12 -4.24 -33.78 -1.04
C PRO A 12 -4.79 -32.45 -1.56
N VAL A 13 -6.11 -32.29 -1.49
CA VAL A 13 -6.76 -31.00 -1.68
C VAL A 13 -6.30 -30.15 -0.51
N GLN A 14 -5.25 -29.34 -0.72
CA GLN A 14 -4.87 -28.32 0.24
C GLN A 14 -5.97 -27.25 0.20
N TYR A 15 -6.90 -27.33 1.15
CA TYR A 15 -7.84 -26.26 1.41
C TYR A 15 -7.04 -25.05 1.91
N VAL A 16 -6.70 -24.13 1.00
CA VAL A 16 -6.23 -22.81 1.38
C VAL A 16 -7.43 -22.09 1.96
N VAL A 17 -7.53 -22.07 3.29
CA VAL A 17 -8.54 -21.30 4.00
C VAL A 17 -8.18 -19.83 3.81
N SER A 18 -8.88 -19.16 2.90
CA SER A 18 -8.85 -17.70 2.79
C SER A 18 -9.67 -17.11 3.94
N GLN A 19 -9.09 -16.19 4.71
CA GLN A 19 -9.78 -15.58 5.86
C GLN A 19 -10.51 -14.31 5.40
N GLU A 20 -11.84 -14.33 5.55
CA GLU A 20 -12.70 -13.15 5.38
C GLU A 20 -13.01 -12.54 6.76
N ILE A 21 -12.87 -11.22 6.87
CA ILE A 21 -13.10 -10.46 8.09
C ILE A 21 -14.09 -9.34 7.79
N ILE A 22 -15.14 -9.26 8.60
CA ILE A 22 -16.14 -8.18 8.53
C ILE A 22 -15.74 -7.09 9.53
N ILE A 23 -15.58 -5.87 9.03
CA ILE A 23 -15.14 -4.71 9.81
C ILE A 23 -16.34 -3.83 10.16
N THR A 24 -16.75 -3.86 11.43
CA THR A 24 -17.78 -2.96 12.01
C THR A 24 -19.04 -2.88 11.14
N ASP A 25 -19.41 -3.99 10.49
CA ASP A 25 -20.49 -4.12 9.50
C ASP A 25 -20.43 -3.14 8.30
N SER A 26 -19.35 -2.38 8.13
CA SER A 26 -19.20 -1.38 7.07
C SER A 26 -18.54 -1.91 5.80
N LEU A 27 -17.72 -2.96 5.93
CA LEU A 27 -17.01 -3.59 4.82
C LEU A 27 -16.54 -4.99 5.19
N SER A 28 -16.36 -5.84 4.19
CA SER A 28 -15.68 -7.13 4.28
C SER A 28 -14.32 -7.05 3.60
N ILE A 29 -13.31 -7.63 4.24
CA ILE A 29 -11.93 -7.76 3.73
C ILE A 29 -11.56 -9.23 3.74
N GLU A 30 -11.25 -9.76 2.56
CA GLU A 30 -10.64 -11.07 2.38
C GLU A 30 -9.14 -10.87 2.09
N PHE A 31 -8.27 -11.35 2.98
CA PHE A 31 -6.84 -11.33 2.72
C PHE A 31 -6.48 -12.44 1.73
N LEU A 32 -5.81 -12.07 0.63
CA LEU A 32 -5.46 -13.03 -0.43
C LEU A 32 -4.01 -13.49 -0.35
N LYS A 33 -3.08 -12.56 -0.15
CA LYS A 33 -1.65 -12.87 -0.10
C LYS A 33 -0.79 -11.68 0.34
N THR A 34 0.40 -12.03 0.80
CA THR A 34 1.57 -11.15 0.89
C THR A 34 2.61 -11.54 -0.17
N LYS A 35 3.49 -10.61 -0.55
CA LYS A 35 4.67 -10.91 -1.38
C LYS A 35 5.75 -9.86 -1.21
N LYS A 36 7.02 -10.27 -1.12
CA LYS A 36 8.14 -9.34 -1.31
C LYS A 36 8.26 -8.94 -2.79
N THR A 37 8.26 -7.63 -3.07
CA THR A 37 8.34 -7.12 -4.45
C THR A 37 9.64 -6.38 -4.74
N SER A 38 9.98 -6.28 -6.02
CA SER A 38 11.19 -5.58 -6.45
C SER A 38 11.11 -4.08 -6.15
N LYS A 39 12.25 -3.54 -5.70
CA LYS A 39 12.45 -2.10 -5.45
C LYS A 39 12.61 -1.29 -6.73
N LYS A 40 13.03 -1.92 -7.83
CA LYS A 40 13.45 -1.24 -9.08
C LYS A 40 12.42 -1.34 -10.21
N PHE A 41 11.76 -2.48 -10.33
CA PHE A 41 10.84 -2.76 -11.42
C PHE A 41 9.61 -3.51 -10.92
N ASN A 42 8.44 -2.94 -11.13
CA ASN A 42 7.15 -3.58 -10.92
C ASN A 42 6.22 -3.05 -12.01
N THR A 43 5.56 -3.94 -12.74
CA THR A 43 4.69 -3.57 -13.87
C THR A 43 3.41 -2.84 -13.45
N ARG A 44 3.10 -2.83 -12.15
CA ARG A 44 1.93 -2.15 -11.58
C ARG A 44 2.29 -0.93 -10.74
N SER A 45 3.46 -0.92 -10.09
CA SER A 45 3.89 0.16 -9.21
C SER A 45 4.73 1.19 -9.96
N ASN A 46 4.38 2.46 -9.83
CA ASN A 46 5.08 3.60 -10.45
C ASN A 46 6.19 4.17 -9.56
N VAL A 47 6.26 3.74 -8.30
CA VAL A 47 7.28 4.20 -7.35
C VAL A 47 8.49 3.28 -7.42
N LYS A 48 9.71 3.84 -7.47
CA LYS A 48 10.97 3.09 -7.26
C LYS A 48 11.47 3.35 -5.85
N VAL A 49 11.90 2.29 -5.15
CA VAL A 49 12.49 2.40 -3.81
C VAL A 49 14.01 2.46 -3.92
N LYS A 50 14.61 3.43 -3.24
CA LYS A 50 16.07 3.53 -3.04
C LYS A 50 16.43 3.14 -1.60
N GLY A 51 17.68 2.73 -1.41
CA GLY A 51 18.19 2.25 -0.12
C GLY A 51 18.22 0.73 -0.04
N ASP A 52 19.27 0.19 0.53
CA ASP A 52 19.49 -1.23 0.83
C ASP A 52 18.78 -1.66 2.12
N GLN A 53 18.70 -0.75 3.10
CA GLN A 53 18.07 -0.92 4.42
C GLN A 53 16.52 -0.96 4.43
N VAL A 54 15.92 -1.14 3.26
CA VAL A 54 14.47 -1.27 3.10
C VAL A 54 14.10 -2.38 2.12
N LYS A 55 12.92 -2.96 2.32
CA LYS A 55 12.26 -3.88 1.38
C LYS A 55 10.84 -3.39 1.09
N ARG A 56 10.29 -3.80 -0.05
CA ARG A 56 8.92 -3.52 -0.43
C ARG A 56 8.06 -4.76 -0.24
N ILE A 57 6.98 -4.63 0.51
CA ILE A 57 5.99 -5.68 0.73
C ILE A 57 4.71 -5.28 0.02
N LEU A 58 4.14 -6.20 -0.77
CA LEU A 58 2.81 -6.10 -1.32
C LEU A 58 1.87 -6.93 -0.46
N THR A 59 0.77 -6.37 0.00
CA THR A 59 -0.40 -7.13 0.46
C THR A 59 -1.51 -7.02 -0.57
N ARG A 60 -2.28 -8.09 -0.74
CA ARG A 60 -3.44 -8.10 -1.63
C ARG A 60 -4.66 -8.54 -0.85
N CYS A 61 -5.72 -7.74 -0.92
CA CYS A 61 -7.01 -8.04 -0.31
C CYS A 61 -8.13 -7.92 -1.34
N LYS A 62 -9.19 -8.72 -1.25
CA LYS A 62 -10.49 -8.35 -1.83
C LYS A 62 -11.26 -7.57 -0.78
N ILE A 63 -11.87 -6.49 -1.22
CA ILE A 63 -12.66 -5.61 -0.37
C ILE A 63 -14.05 -5.54 -0.96
N LYS A 64 -15.06 -5.66 -0.10
CA LYS A 64 -16.46 -5.42 -0.42
C LYS A 64 -16.99 -4.37 0.55
N ALA A 65 -17.31 -3.19 0.05
CA ALA A 65 -18.05 -2.19 0.80
C ALA A 65 -19.45 -2.74 1.13
N LEU A 66 -19.88 -2.59 2.37
CA LEU A 66 -21.23 -2.91 2.80
C LEU A 66 -22.01 -1.59 2.91
N TYR A 67 -23.31 -1.63 2.60
CA TYR A 67 -24.22 -0.48 2.71
C TYR A 67 -23.76 0.78 1.95
N ASN A 68 -23.05 0.59 0.83
CA ASN A 68 -22.50 1.67 -0.02
C ASN A 68 -21.64 2.68 0.75
N GLN A 69 -20.98 2.24 1.82
CA GLN A 69 -20.06 3.10 2.58
C GLN A 69 -18.72 3.23 1.84
N PRO A 70 -18.17 4.45 1.73
CA PRO A 70 -16.84 4.64 1.14
C PRO A 70 -15.79 3.90 1.95
N VAL A 71 -14.87 3.20 1.27
CA VAL A 71 -13.76 2.52 1.94
C VAL A 71 -12.60 3.49 2.11
N ASP A 72 -12.23 3.76 3.36
CA ASP A 72 -11.02 4.53 3.66
C ASP A 72 -9.77 3.68 3.40
N ILE A 73 -8.98 4.09 2.42
CA ILE A 73 -7.75 3.40 2.05
C ILE A 73 -6.65 3.64 3.11
N ASN A 74 -6.59 4.82 3.73
CA ASN A 74 -5.50 5.14 4.67
C ASN A 74 -5.66 4.46 6.03
N ALA A 75 -6.79 3.81 6.28
CA ALA A 75 -6.99 2.95 7.43
C ALA A 75 -6.09 1.71 7.38
N PHE A 76 -5.61 1.28 6.20
CA PHE A 76 -4.66 0.17 6.12
C PHE A 76 -3.29 0.57 6.66
N SER A 77 -2.73 -0.29 7.52
CA SER A 77 -1.34 -0.18 7.96
C SER A 77 -0.71 -1.56 8.13
N LEU A 78 0.58 -1.67 7.84
CA LEU A 78 1.37 -2.84 8.19
C LEU A 78 2.10 -2.53 9.50
N VAL A 79 2.02 -3.42 10.48
CA VAL A 79 2.54 -3.20 11.83
C VAL A 79 3.61 -4.24 12.12
N ASP A 80 4.82 -3.81 12.48
CA ASP A 80 5.83 -4.68 13.07
C ASP A 80 5.66 -4.70 14.58
N THR A 81 5.08 -5.79 15.10
CA THR A 81 4.70 -5.90 16.51
C THR A 81 5.88 -6.11 17.45
N ILE A 82 7.03 -6.55 16.93
CA ILE A 82 8.28 -6.69 17.69
C ILE A 82 8.98 -5.34 17.80
N ASN A 83 9.24 -4.68 16.67
CA ASN A 83 9.99 -3.42 16.64
C ASN A 83 9.13 -2.18 16.92
N LYS A 84 7.83 -2.36 17.17
CA LYS A 84 6.85 -1.30 17.43
C LYS A 84 6.83 -0.24 16.33
N MET A 85 6.76 -0.68 15.08
CA MET A 85 6.70 0.20 13.90
C MET A 85 5.37 0.06 13.18
N ARG A 86 4.72 1.17 12.82
CA ARG A 86 3.50 1.20 12.01
C ARG A 86 3.79 1.86 10.68
N TYR A 87 3.77 1.07 9.61
CA TYR A 87 4.10 1.51 8.27
C TYR A 87 2.85 1.99 7.51
N ARG A 88 2.92 3.23 7.02
CA ARG A 88 1.94 3.78 6.09
C ARG A 88 2.05 3.13 4.72
N ILE A 89 0.94 3.06 4.02
CA ILE A 89 0.87 2.74 2.59
C ILE A 89 1.80 3.69 1.81
N ASN A 90 2.69 3.13 1.01
CA ASN A 90 3.51 3.90 0.07
C ASN A 90 2.83 4.04 -1.29
N GLU A 91 2.17 2.99 -1.76
CA GLU A 91 1.41 2.99 -3.01
C GLU A 91 0.20 2.06 -2.90
N TYR A 92 -0.93 2.47 -3.48
CA TYR A 92 -2.17 1.70 -3.54
C TYR A 92 -2.67 1.61 -4.97
N ILE A 93 -3.16 0.43 -5.35
CA ILE A 93 -3.81 0.17 -6.64
C ILE A 93 -5.07 -0.69 -6.40
N GLY A 94 -6.23 -0.17 -6.75
CA GLY A 94 -7.51 -0.86 -6.72
C GLY A 94 -7.97 -1.31 -8.11
N TYR A 95 -8.72 -2.40 -8.22
CA TYR A 95 -9.35 -2.79 -9.50
C TYR A 95 -10.52 -3.78 -9.32
N GLN A 96 -11.49 -3.74 -10.23
CA GLN A 96 -12.65 -4.64 -10.26
C GLN A 96 -12.43 -5.73 -11.33
N GLY A 97 -11.68 -6.81 -11.01
CA GLY A 97 -11.45 -7.95 -11.93
C GLY A 97 -9.98 -8.24 -12.27
N VAL A 98 -9.69 -8.99 -13.34
CA VAL A 98 -8.30 -9.25 -13.77
C VAL A 98 -7.80 -8.06 -14.60
N SER A 99 -7.13 -7.12 -13.95
CA SER A 99 -6.47 -6.00 -14.64
C SER A 99 -5.20 -6.50 -15.33
N LEU A 100 -5.26 -6.82 -16.64
CA LEU A 100 -4.05 -7.00 -17.45
C LEU A 100 -3.52 -5.61 -17.85
N PHE A 101 -2.21 -5.38 -17.74
CA PHE A 101 -1.52 -4.15 -18.18
C PHE A 101 -1.78 -2.85 -17.39
N GLY A 102 -1.86 -2.90 -16.06
CA GLY A 102 -1.77 -1.68 -15.23
C GLY A 102 -3.00 -0.77 -15.26
N ALA A 103 -4.12 -1.23 -15.84
CA ALA A 103 -5.42 -0.58 -15.76
C ALA A 103 -6.03 -0.76 -14.35
N GLY A 104 -5.36 -0.22 -13.35
CA GLY A 104 -5.85 -0.14 -11.98
C GLY A 104 -6.39 1.26 -11.70
N TYR A 105 -7.47 1.33 -10.93
CA TYR A 105 -7.92 2.57 -10.32
C TYR A 105 -7.03 2.90 -9.13
N THR A 106 -6.53 4.13 -9.07
CA THR A 106 -5.99 4.66 -7.82
C THR A 106 -6.99 5.68 -7.31
N SER A 107 -7.36 5.58 -6.03
CA SER A 107 -8.09 6.66 -5.37
C SER A 107 -7.31 7.94 -5.56
N LYS A 108 -8.02 9.08 -5.54
CA LYS A 108 -7.37 10.37 -5.71
C LYS A 108 -6.30 10.55 -4.63
N MET A 109 -5.06 10.72 -5.08
CA MET A 109 -3.90 10.92 -4.22
C MET A 109 -3.77 12.39 -3.84
N TYR A 110 -3.34 12.65 -2.60
CA TYR A 110 -3.10 13.97 -2.05
C TYR A 110 -1.70 14.06 -1.41
N LEU A 111 -1.10 15.24 -1.45
CA LEU A 111 0.15 15.52 -0.74
C LEU A 111 -0.14 15.87 0.71
N LYS A 112 0.70 15.39 1.64
CA LYS A 112 0.67 15.82 3.04
C LYS A 112 1.17 17.27 3.21
N GLU A 113 2.06 17.71 2.33
CA GLU A 113 2.63 19.06 2.35
C GLU A 113 2.14 19.94 1.19
N ASN A 114 1.95 21.24 1.46
CA ASN A 114 1.61 22.23 0.45
C ASN A 114 2.84 22.66 -0.36
N LEU A 115 3.27 21.81 -1.29
CA LEU A 115 4.44 22.07 -2.13
C LEU A 115 4.14 23.14 -3.19
N LYS A 116 4.92 24.23 -3.14
CA LYS A 116 4.83 25.35 -4.08
C LYS A 116 6.18 25.60 -4.76
N ASP A 117 6.12 26.07 -6.00
CA ASP A 117 7.29 26.54 -6.74
C ASP A 117 7.80 27.90 -6.21
N LYS A 118 8.91 28.38 -6.78
CA LYS A 118 9.50 29.69 -6.43
C LYS A 118 8.54 30.88 -6.65
N LYS A 119 7.47 30.70 -7.45
CA LYS A 119 6.43 31.72 -7.73
C LYS A 119 5.18 31.53 -6.86
N GLY A 120 5.22 30.64 -5.87
CA GLY A 120 4.09 30.33 -4.99
C GLY A 120 2.98 29.49 -5.65
N LYS A 121 3.20 28.96 -6.86
CA LYS A 121 2.22 28.15 -7.59
C LYS A 121 2.40 26.66 -7.27
N PRO A 122 1.32 25.85 -7.24
CA PRO A 122 1.45 24.41 -7.11
C PRO A 122 2.22 23.79 -8.28
N TYR A 123 3.02 22.76 -8.01
CA TYR A 123 3.69 22.00 -9.06
C TYR A 123 2.67 21.25 -9.95
N LYS A 124 2.94 21.19 -11.25
CA LYS A 124 2.14 20.45 -12.23
C LYS A 124 2.60 18.99 -12.32
N GLY A 125 1.68 18.08 -12.62
CA GLY A 125 1.99 16.66 -12.85
C GLY A 125 2.25 15.85 -11.57
N ILE A 126 1.95 16.42 -10.40
CA ILE A 126 2.02 15.74 -9.10
C ILE A 126 0.66 15.84 -8.40
N PRO A 127 0.37 15.01 -7.39
CA PRO A 127 -0.85 15.14 -6.59
C PRO A 127 -1.01 16.54 -5.99
N LYS A 128 -2.24 16.95 -5.68
CA LYS A 128 -2.50 18.25 -5.06
C LYS A 128 -2.49 18.13 -3.54
N TYR A 129 -2.08 19.19 -2.86
CA TYR A 129 -2.41 19.39 -1.46
C TYR A 129 -3.84 19.93 -1.34
N ASP A 130 -4.61 19.43 -0.37
CA ASP A 130 -5.94 19.93 -0.04
C ASP A 130 -6.18 19.85 1.47
N ALA A 131 -6.24 21.01 2.14
CA ALA A 131 -6.41 21.08 3.59
C ALA A 131 -7.79 20.58 4.07
N LYS A 132 -8.76 20.44 3.17
CA LYS A 132 -10.10 19.94 3.51
C LYS A 132 -10.16 18.41 3.53
N VAL A 133 -9.18 17.74 2.93
CA VAL A 133 -9.12 16.28 2.94
C VAL A 133 -8.26 15.87 4.13
N LYS A 134 -8.90 15.21 5.10
CA LYS A 134 -8.21 14.73 6.29
C LYS A 134 -7.36 13.51 5.94
N ASP A 135 -6.16 13.46 6.49
CA ASP A 135 -5.31 12.28 6.48
C ASP A 135 -5.71 11.34 7.63
N SER A 136 -6.59 10.39 7.33
CA SER A 136 -7.18 9.49 8.32
C SER A 136 -6.20 8.45 8.86
N PHE A 137 -4.99 8.29 8.29
CA PHE A 137 -3.97 7.40 8.87
C PHE A 137 -3.63 7.78 10.32
N GLU A 138 -3.69 9.07 10.63
CA GLU A 138 -3.45 9.63 11.96
C GLU A 138 -4.58 9.36 12.95
N ASP A 139 -5.75 8.87 12.49
CA ASP A 139 -6.88 8.53 13.37
C ASP A 139 -6.74 7.14 14.01
N TYR A 140 -5.82 6.32 13.49
CA TYR A 140 -5.66 4.92 13.90
C TYR A 140 -4.29 4.68 14.55
N LEU A 141 -3.89 5.55 15.47
CA LEU A 141 -2.63 5.41 16.19
C LEU A 141 -2.60 4.16 17.07
N PHE A 142 -1.43 3.55 17.15
CA PHE A 142 -1.11 2.43 18.03
C PHE A 142 -0.20 2.94 19.15
N ASP A 143 -0.64 2.76 20.39
CA ASP A 143 0.10 3.26 21.55
C ASP A 143 1.46 2.58 21.67
N GLY A 144 2.52 3.38 21.80
CA GLY A 144 3.90 2.91 21.86
C GLY A 144 4.52 2.52 20.52
N TYR A 145 3.83 2.74 19.39
CA TYR A 145 4.37 2.49 18.06
C TYR A 145 4.85 3.78 17.39
N THR A 146 5.94 3.66 16.62
CA THR A 146 6.43 4.73 15.76
C THR A 146 5.78 4.64 14.39
N ASN A 147 5.08 5.69 13.96
CA ASN A 147 4.56 5.79 12.60
C ASN A 147 5.71 6.04 11.62
N LEU A 148 5.79 5.22 10.57
CA LEU A 148 6.77 5.33 9.51
C LEU A 148 6.11 5.66 8.19
N GLU A 149 6.58 6.75 7.60
CA GLU A 149 6.09 7.30 6.34
C GLU A 149 7.27 7.51 5.40
N VAL A 150 7.18 6.93 4.20
CA VAL A 150 8.24 7.06 3.21
C VAL A 150 7.81 8.07 2.14
N PRO A 151 8.48 9.24 2.05
CA PRO A 151 8.14 10.25 1.09
C PRO A 151 8.43 9.79 -0.35
N ILE A 152 7.59 10.21 -1.28
CA ILE A 152 7.77 9.95 -2.72
C ILE A 152 8.54 11.13 -3.33
N ARG A 153 9.58 10.80 -4.12
CA ARG A 153 10.29 11.79 -4.95
C ARG A 153 9.51 12.05 -6.23
N PHE A 154 8.93 13.22 -6.36
CA PHE A 154 8.20 13.63 -7.56
C PHE A 154 9.07 14.29 -8.64
N GLY A 155 10.36 14.46 -8.35
CA GLY A 155 11.34 14.99 -9.30
C GLY A 155 12.09 16.17 -8.72
N THR A 156 12.36 17.16 -9.57
CA THR A 156 13.08 18.39 -9.21
C THR A 156 12.30 19.59 -9.75
N ASN A 157 12.47 20.76 -9.14
CA ASN A 157 11.95 22.02 -9.66
C ASN A 157 12.63 22.38 -11.00
N ARG A 158 12.15 21.83 -12.12
CA ARG A 158 12.68 22.18 -13.44
C ARG A 158 12.32 23.62 -13.79
N SER A 159 13.24 24.55 -13.53
CA SER A 159 13.32 25.82 -14.25
C SER A 159 14.62 25.83 -15.04
N LEU A 160 14.60 26.37 -16.26
CA LEU A 160 15.80 26.56 -17.10
C LEU A 160 16.90 27.28 -16.32
N ALA A 161 16.55 28.30 -15.54
CA ALA A 161 17.49 29.01 -14.67
C ALA A 161 18.12 28.11 -13.58
N ALA A 162 17.35 27.19 -12.98
CA ALA A 162 17.88 26.24 -11.99
C ALA A 162 18.77 25.14 -12.61
N GLU A 163 18.63 24.87 -13.91
CA GLU A 163 19.54 23.97 -14.63
C GLU A 163 20.92 24.62 -14.84
N PHE A 164 20.97 25.93 -15.09
CA PHE A 164 22.22 26.68 -15.24
C PHE A 164 22.85 27.09 -13.90
N SER A 165 22.06 27.34 -12.84
CA SER A 165 22.57 27.76 -11.52
C SER A 165 22.94 26.62 -10.57
N GLY A 166 22.63 25.37 -10.93
CA GLY A 166 22.85 24.20 -10.07
C GLY A 166 21.87 24.08 -8.89
N GLU A 167 20.92 25.00 -8.72
CA GLU A 167 19.94 25.02 -7.61
C GLU A 167 18.73 24.09 -7.84
N LYS A 168 18.98 22.82 -8.20
CA LYS A 168 17.93 21.81 -8.33
C LYS A 168 17.46 21.41 -6.93
N LYS A 169 16.26 21.85 -6.56
CA LYS A 169 15.54 21.41 -5.37
C LYS A 169 14.74 20.16 -5.69
N GLU A 170 15.00 19.09 -4.97
CA GLU A 170 14.20 17.87 -5.05
C GLU A 170 12.81 18.10 -4.43
N ILE A 171 11.80 17.49 -5.03
CA ILE A 171 10.40 17.62 -4.61
C ILE A 171 10.00 16.29 -3.97
N PHE A 172 9.76 16.32 -2.67
CA PHE A 172 9.36 15.17 -1.87
C PHE A 172 8.07 15.48 -1.11
N SER A 173 7.22 14.47 -0.95
CA SER A 173 6.14 14.51 0.04
C SER A 173 5.64 13.09 0.28
N THR A 174 5.18 12.83 1.50
CA THR A 174 4.30 11.70 1.78
C THR A 174 2.95 11.92 1.10
N VAL A 175 2.28 10.83 0.71
CA VAL A 175 0.95 10.87 0.11
C VAL A 175 -0.07 10.10 0.93
N TYR A 176 -1.32 10.46 0.73
CA TYR A 176 -2.49 9.75 1.23
C TYR A 176 -3.60 9.79 0.18
N TYR A 177 -4.66 9.03 0.39
CA TYR A 177 -5.69 8.76 -0.60
C TYR A 177 -7.06 9.25 -0.14
N SER A 178 -7.92 9.66 -1.08
CA SER A 178 -9.35 9.75 -0.77
C SER A 178 -9.94 8.35 -0.51
N PRO A 179 -11.04 8.26 0.25
CA PRO A 179 -11.87 7.07 0.26
C PRO A 179 -12.27 6.66 -1.16
N THR A 180 -12.36 5.36 -1.40
CA THR A 180 -12.89 4.82 -2.65
C THR A 180 -14.39 4.57 -2.55
N GLN A 181 -15.10 4.74 -3.67
CA GLN A 181 -16.54 4.52 -3.80
C GLN A 181 -16.86 3.20 -4.51
N MET A 182 -15.87 2.31 -4.68
CA MET A 182 -16.08 1.01 -5.34
C MET A 182 -16.74 0.02 -4.37
N ASP A 183 -17.88 -0.54 -4.78
CA ASP A 183 -18.60 -1.54 -3.97
C ASP A 183 -17.82 -2.82 -3.73
N GLN A 184 -17.06 -3.28 -4.74
CA GLN A 184 -16.20 -4.44 -4.64
C GLN A 184 -14.96 -4.25 -5.50
N PHE A 185 -13.78 -4.54 -4.95
CA PHE A 185 -12.50 -4.42 -5.66
C PHE A 185 -11.40 -5.26 -5.02
N THR A 186 -10.34 -5.51 -5.78
CA THR A 186 -9.06 -5.98 -5.21
C THR A 186 -8.17 -4.79 -4.92
N ALA A 187 -7.63 -4.73 -3.71
CA ALA A 187 -6.62 -3.77 -3.29
C ALA A 187 -5.24 -4.41 -3.31
N GLU A 188 -4.33 -3.85 -4.09
CA GLU A 188 -2.88 -4.08 -3.96
C GLU A 188 -2.28 -2.90 -3.19
N ILE A 189 -1.70 -3.21 -2.03
CA ILE A 189 -1.18 -2.20 -1.10
C ILE A 189 0.31 -2.46 -0.92
N TYR A 190 1.12 -1.46 -1.24
CA TYR A 190 2.57 -1.53 -1.17
C TYR A 190 3.06 -0.77 0.07
N PHE A 191 3.79 -1.48 0.92
CA PHE A 191 4.49 -0.93 2.08
C PHE A 191 5.99 -0.94 1.83
N ILE A 192 6.67 0.08 2.34
CA ILE A 192 8.14 0.09 2.43
C ILE A 192 8.48 -0.10 3.90
N VAL A 193 9.18 -1.20 4.21
CA VAL A 193 9.53 -1.56 5.58
C VAL A 193 11.04 -1.67 5.75
N HIS A 194 11.51 -1.45 6.97
CA HIS A 194 12.90 -1.73 7.33
C HIS A 194 13.20 -3.22 7.16
N ASN A 195 14.41 -3.53 6.72
CA ASN A 195 14.93 -4.90 6.64
C ASN A 195 16.21 -5.10 7.47
N THR A 196 16.54 -4.13 8.32
CA THR A 196 17.72 -4.13 9.20
C THR A 196 17.51 -4.87 10.51
N PHE A 197 16.26 -4.99 10.96
CA PHE A 197 15.94 -5.70 12.20
C PHE A 197 16.18 -7.19 12.02
N THR A 198 16.84 -7.79 13.01
CA THR A 198 17.10 -9.24 13.07
C THR A 198 15.81 -10.04 13.11
N GLU A 199 14.81 -9.50 13.80
CA GLU A 199 13.48 -10.08 13.91
C GLU A 199 12.41 -9.03 13.63
N SER A 200 11.43 -9.42 12.84
CA SER A 200 10.16 -8.70 12.62
C SER A 200 9.01 -9.69 12.62
N HIS A 201 7.87 -9.28 13.19
CA HIS A 201 6.59 -9.95 13.03
C HIS A 201 5.61 -8.92 12.48
N TYR A 202 5.15 -9.13 11.25
CA TYR A 202 4.30 -8.16 10.57
C TYR A 202 2.85 -8.58 10.62
N GLU A 203 1.97 -7.62 10.89
CA GLU A 203 0.53 -7.80 10.90
C GLU A 203 -0.12 -6.71 10.03
N LEU A 204 -1.05 -7.11 9.17
CA LEU A 204 -1.85 -6.19 8.36
C LEU A 204 -3.10 -5.80 9.15
N TYR A 205 -3.33 -4.49 9.28
CA TYR A 205 -4.49 -3.91 9.96
C TYR A 205 -5.33 -3.07 9.02
N TYR A 206 -6.63 -2.99 9.32
CA TYR A 206 -7.54 -1.94 8.85
C TYR A 206 -8.06 -1.17 10.07
N GLY A 207 -7.64 0.09 10.20
CA GLY A 207 -7.81 0.85 11.42
C GLY A 207 -7.06 0.16 12.58
N LYS A 208 -7.82 -0.28 13.60
CA LYS A 208 -7.28 -1.07 14.73
C LYS A 208 -7.65 -2.56 14.65
N GLN A 209 -8.33 -2.99 13.59
CA GLN A 209 -8.74 -4.37 13.42
C GLN A 209 -7.67 -5.16 12.66
N LEU A 210 -7.21 -6.27 13.26
CA LEU A 210 -6.28 -7.18 12.62
C LEU A 210 -6.97 -7.84 11.42
N ILE A 211 -6.29 -7.82 10.27
CA ILE A 211 -6.72 -8.47 9.04
C ILE A 211 -5.98 -9.80 8.83
N SER A 212 -4.67 -9.80 9.01
CA SER A 212 -3.87 -11.02 8.81
C SER A 212 -2.48 -10.86 9.42
N GLU A 213 -1.97 -11.95 9.99
CA GLU A 213 -0.55 -12.10 10.29
C GLU A 213 0.21 -12.40 8.98
N ILE A 214 1.35 -11.73 8.79
CA ILE A 214 2.14 -11.84 7.57
C ILE A 214 3.30 -12.78 7.83
N GLU A 215 3.17 -14.01 7.33
CA GLU A 215 4.23 -15.01 7.36
C GLU A 215 5.48 -14.52 6.61
N ARG A 216 6.66 -14.86 7.13
CA ARG A 216 7.93 -14.56 6.45
C ARG A 216 8.07 -15.49 5.23
N GLU A 217 8.07 -14.91 4.02
CA GLU A 217 8.69 -15.53 2.83
C GLU A 217 10.22 -15.52 2.96
#